data_AF-A0A7V9ASB4-F1
#
_entry.id   AF-A0A7V9ASB4-F1
#
_cell.length_a   1.000
_cell.length_b   1.000
_cell.length_c   1.000
_cell.angle_alpha   90.00
_cell.angle_beta   90.00
_cell.angle_gamma   90.00
#
_symmetry.space_group_name_H-M   'P 1'
#
loop_
_entity.id
_entity.type
_entity.pdbx_description
1 polymer ?
#
loop_
_entity_poly.entity_id
_entity_poly.type
_entity_poly.pdbx_seq_one_letter_code
_entity_poly.pdbx_strand_id
1 'polypeptide(L)'
;MCPVIMATTVVTRIQSGLIFLQPAAGLQNRAISLKKAERMGLEDARAGDKVTVTVDESNVLLDIHKTGVEPAGHSLLTGTLSYADPFWEVVELSTPDGTKSFAVDSMAGSKLSVLKEGSPVRLELDEDNMVIDIHPNH
;
A
#
# COMPACT_ATOMS: atom_id res chain seq x y z
N MET A 1 13.58 -7.57 6.66
CA MET A 1 12.95 -6.25 6.51
C MET A 1 13.39 -5.69 5.18
N CYS A 2 12.45 -5.32 4.31
CA CYS A 2 12.79 -4.51 3.15
C CYS A 2 13.25 -3.13 3.63
N PRO A 3 14.25 -2.51 2.99
CA PRO A 3 14.63 -1.14 3.30
C PRO A 3 13.44 -0.22 2.99
N VAL A 4 13.15 0.70 3.91
CA VAL A 4 12.10 1.70 3.76
C VAL A 4 12.66 3.10 3.81
N ILE A 5 11.99 4.00 3.12
CA ILE A 5 12.26 5.43 3.12
C ILE A 5 11.09 6.10 3.82
N MET A 6 11.39 6.84 4.89
CA MET A 6 10.42 7.71 5.54
C MET A 6 10.62 9.15 5.10
N ALA A 7 9.54 9.81 4.71
CA ALA A 7 9.56 11.21 4.32
C ALA A 7 8.44 11.97 5.04
N THR A 8 8.77 13.11 5.64
CA THR A 8 7.77 14.06 6.12
C THR A 8 7.33 14.97 4.98
N THR A 9 6.02 15.11 4.80
CA THR A 9 5.42 15.99 3.79
C THR A 9 4.16 16.66 4.32
N VAL A 10 3.52 17.47 3.48
CA VAL A 10 2.32 18.25 3.77
C VAL A 10 1.20 17.85 2.84
N VAL A 11 -0.01 17.72 3.38
CA VAL A 11 -1.23 17.60 2.57
C VAL A 11 -1.47 18.93 1.86
N THR A 12 -1.45 18.94 0.54
CA THR A 12 -1.63 20.16 -0.27
C THR A 12 -3.10 20.45 -0.53
N ARG A 13 -3.88 19.42 -0.81
CA ARG A 13 -5.32 19.50 -1.05
C ARG A 13 -5.99 18.13 -0.92
N ILE A 14 -7.30 18.15 -0.73
CA ILE A 14 -8.17 16.98 -0.75
C ILE A 14 -9.24 17.25 -1.80
N GLN A 15 -9.31 16.40 -2.82
CA GLN A 15 -10.21 16.61 -3.95
C GLN A 15 -10.57 15.27 -4.59
N SER A 16 -11.85 15.08 -4.93
CA SER A 16 -12.34 13.92 -5.68
C SER A 16 -11.96 12.57 -5.04
N GLY A 17 -12.03 12.47 -3.72
CA GLY A 17 -11.70 11.22 -3.01
C GLY A 17 -10.21 10.93 -2.88
N LEU A 18 -9.34 11.91 -3.20
CA LEU A 18 -7.89 11.79 -3.14
C LEU A 18 -7.27 12.87 -2.24
N ILE A 19 -6.24 12.50 -1.49
CA ILE A 19 -5.38 13.42 -0.73
C ILE A 19 -4.07 13.58 -1.51
N PHE A 20 -3.70 14.82 -1.84
CA PHE A 20 -2.50 15.14 -2.59
C PHE A 20 -1.39 15.61 -1.67
N LEU A 21 -0.20 15.03 -1.82
CA LEU A 21 0.95 15.35 -0.97
C LEU A 21 1.91 16.31 -1.67
N GLN A 22 2.56 17.16 -0.90
CA GLN A 22 3.64 18.00 -1.41
C GLN A 22 4.82 17.10 -1.81
N PRO A 23 5.53 17.40 -2.92
CA PRO A 23 6.77 16.73 -3.23
C PRO A 23 7.78 16.89 -2.09
N ALA A 24 8.43 15.79 -1.71
CA ALA A 24 9.46 15.75 -0.68
C ALA A 24 10.65 14.93 -1.18
N ALA A 25 11.83 15.14 -0.60
CA ALA A 25 13.01 14.37 -0.98
C ALA A 25 12.76 12.86 -0.75
N GLY A 26 13.04 12.03 -1.76
CA GLY A 26 12.79 10.58 -1.71
C GLY A 26 11.34 10.16 -1.93
N LEU A 27 10.41 11.11 -2.12
CA LEU A 27 8.99 10.83 -2.38
C LEU A 27 8.60 11.30 -3.78
N GLN A 28 8.15 10.39 -4.65
CA GLN A 28 7.58 10.77 -5.93
C GLN A 28 6.25 11.50 -5.74
N ASN A 29 5.91 12.39 -6.68
CA ASN A 29 4.63 13.09 -6.65
C ASN A 29 3.48 12.07 -6.65
N ARG A 30 2.58 12.16 -5.66
CA ARG A 30 1.50 11.20 -5.49
C ARG A 30 0.28 11.77 -4.80
N ALA A 31 -0.82 11.07 -5.04
CA ALA A 31 -2.03 11.16 -4.26
C ALA A 31 -2.31 9.80 -3.59
N ILE A 32 -3.09 9.83 -2.52
CA ILE A 32 -3.57 8.65 -1.81
C ILE A 32 -5.09 8.65 -1.81
N SER A 33 -5.71 7.47 -1.81
CA SER A 33 -7.16 7.36 -1.69
C SER A 33 -7.62 7.77 -0.29
N LEU A 34 -8.81 8.37 -0.19
CA LEU A 34 -9.43 8.63 1.12
C LEU A 34 -9.61 7.35 1.93
N LYS A 35 -9.95 6.23 1.27
CA LYS A 35 -10.09 4.92 1.94
C LYS A 35 -8.80 4.50 2.63
N LYS A 36 -7.63 4.65 1.97
CA LYS A 36 -6.34 4.36 2.61
C LYS A 36 -6.06 5.34 3.75
N ALA A 37 -6.35 6.63 3.57
CA ALA A 37 -6.17 7.62 4.62
C ALA A 37 -7.01 7.31 5.87
N GLU A 38 -8.29 6.96 5.72
CA GLU A 38 -9.19 6.56 6.81
C GLU A 38 -8.66 5.34 7.57
N ARG A 39 -8.22 4.31 6.84
CA ARG A 39 -7.59 3.11 7.41
C ARG A 39 -6.35 3.44 8.25
N MET A 40 -5.58 4.45 7.84
CA MET A 40 -4.32 4.84 8.47
C MET A 40 -4.48 5.95 9.54
N GLY A 41 -5.72 6.24 9.98
CA GLY A 41 -5.99 7.24 11.04
C GLY A 41 -5.90 8.70 10.58
N LEU A 42 -6.17 8.96 9.30
CA LEU A 42 -6.16 10.28 8.67
C LEU A 42 -7.56 10.74 8.20
N GLU A 43 -8.63 10.22 8.81
CA GLU A 43 -10.03 10.56 8.49
C GLU A 43 -10.35 12.06 8.64
N ASP A 44 -9.60 12.80 9.46
CA ASP A 44 -9.78 14.22 9.72
C ASP A 44 -8.73 15.12 9.05
N ALA A 45 -7.88 14.55 8.19
CA ALA A 45 -6.78 15.26 7.53
C ALA A 45 -7.27 16.46 6.70
N ARG A 46 -6.47 17.51 6.66
CA ARG A 46 -6.76 18.78 5.97
C ARG A 46 -5.55 19.29 5.21
N ALA A 47 -5.81 20.15 4.23
CA ALA A 47 -4.74 20.91 3.59
C ALA A 47 -3.93 21.70 4.63
N GLY A 48 -2.60 21.57 4.58
CA GLY A 48 -1.67 22.14 5.56
C GLY A 48 -1.18 21.14 6.62
N ASP A 49 -1.82 19.98 6.77
CA ASP A 49 -1.41 18.99 7.77
C ASP A 49 -0.09 18.34 7.39
N LYS A 50 0.78 18.15 8.39
CA LYS A 50 2.04 17.41 8.25
C LYS A 50 1.80 15.93 8.49
N VAL A 51 2.33 15.12 7.58
CA VAL A 51 2.22 13.67 7.60
C VAL A 51 3.59 13.04 7.38
N THR A 52 3.78 11.86 7.92
CA THR A 52 4.93 11.00 7.64
C THR A 52 4.47 9.89 6.71
N VAL A 53 5.20 9.71 5.62
CA VAL A 53 4.92 8.72 4.59
C VAL A 53 6.04 7.69 4.61
N THR A 54 5.68 6.41 4.58
CA THR A 54 6.63 5.30 4.49
C THR A 54 6.50 4.68 3.11
N VAL A 55 7.62 4.57 2.39
CA VAL A 55 7.67 3.93 1.06
C VAL A 55 8.78 2.89 1.00
N ASP A 56 8.64 1.91 0.12
CA ASP A 56 9.72 0.98 -0.20
C ASP A 56 10.75 1.62 -1.15
N GLU A 57 11.76 0.84 -1.56
CA GLU A 57 12.78 1.27 -2.52
C GLU A 57 12.24 1.57 -3.93
N SER A 58 11.12 0.94 -4.31
CA SER A 58 10.40 1.19 -5.57
C SER A 58 9.41 2.36 -5.47
N ASN A 59 9.40 3.06 -4.33
CA ASN A 59 8.48 4.14 -3.99
C ASN A 59 7.02 3.71 -3.83
N VAL A 60 6.69 2.43 -3.66
CA VAL A 60 5.36 1.93 -3.27
C VAL A 60 4.94 2.54 -1.94
N LEU A 61 3.70 2.99 -1.83
CA LEU A 61 3.18 3.55 -0.58
C LEU A 61 2.87 2.43 0.41
N LEU A 62 3.70 2.30 1.44
CA LEU A 62 3.51 1.36 2.52
C LEU A 62 2.45 1.92 3.49
N ASP A 63 2.81 2.97 4.22
CA ASP A 63 1.99 3.51 5.30
C ASP A 63 2.01 5.05 5.27
N ILE A 64 1.03 5.68 5.93
CA ILE A 64 0.99 7.13 6.08
C ILE A 64 0.28 7.53 7.37
N HIS A 65 0.92 8.35 8.20
CA HIS A 65 0.33 8.81 9.46
C HIS A 65 0.57 10.30 9.71
N LYS A 66 -0.12 10.84 10.72
CA LYS A 66 0.25 12.14 11.29
C LYS A 66 1.69 12.09 11.78
N THR A 67 2.43 13.17 11.60
CA THR A 67 3.83 13.23 12.06
C THR A 67 3.92 12.94 13.56
N GLY A 68 4.82 12.03 13.95
CA GLY A 68 5.01 11.59 15.34
C GLY A 68 4.28 10.29 15.71
N VAL A 69 3.48 9.74 14.79
CA VAL A 69 2.97 8.37 14.89
C VAL A 69 3.98 7.42 14.25
N GLU A 70 4.41 6.42 15.01
CA GLU A 70 5.26 5.35 14.50
C GLU A 70 4.40 4.36 13.70
N PRO A 71 4.83 3.96 12.49
CA PRO A 71 4.11 2.94 11.73
C PRO A 71 4.18 1.58 12.45
N ALA A 72 3.08 0.83 12.45
CA ALA A 72 3.03 -0.52 13.04
C ALA A 72 3.78 -1.55 12.17
N GLY A 73 4.05 -1.20 10.92
CA GLY A 73 4.95 -1.89 10.02
C GLY A 73 4.24 -2.71 8.94
N HIS A 74 4.80 -2.67 7.74
CA HIS A 74 4.41 -3.50 6.60
C HIS A 74 5.00 -4.92 6.72
N SER A 75 4.41 -5.87 6.01
CA SER A 75 4.88 -7.26 5.98
C SER A 75 4.96 -7.83 4.57
N LEU A 76 5.79 -8.86 4.41
CA LEU A 76 5.96 -9.58 3.16
C LEU A 76 5.52 -11.02 3.34
N LEU A 77 4.61 -11.48 2.47
CA LEU A 77 4.10 -12.85 2.51
C LEU A 77 4.36 -13.54 1.17
N THR A 78 5.05 -14.67 1.21
CA THR A 78 5.36 -15.47 0.01
C THR A 78 4.42 -16.66 -0.10
N GLY A 79 3.95 -16.94 -1.31
CA GLY A 79 3.09 -18.08 -1.59
C GLY A 79 2.79 -18.22 -3.08
N THR A 80 1.76 -18.98 -3.40
CA THR A 80 1.25 -19.11 -4.77
C THR A 80 -0.06 -18.36 -4.90
N LEU A 81 -0.18 -17.48 -5.90
CA LEU A 81 -1.42 -16.77 -6.20
C LEU A 81 -2.48 -17.80 -6.64
N SER A 82 -3.43 -18.14 -5.79
CA SER A 82 -4.43 -19.18 -6.09
C SER A 82 -5.67 -18.62 -6.77
N TYR A 83 -5.97 -17.34 -6.54
CA TYR A 83 -7.10 -16.64 -7.13
C TYR A 83 -6.83 -15.14 -7.19
N ALA A 84 -7.33 -14.49 -8.24
CA ALA A 84 -7.53 -13.04 -8.26
C ALA A 84 -8.89 -12.75 -8.89
N ASP A 85 -9.67 -11.88 -8.25
CA ASP A 85 -10.93 -11.46 -8.88
C ASP A 85 -10.66 -10.63 -10.16
N PRO A 86 -11.65 -10.49 -11.07
CA PRO A 86 -11.45 -9.76 -12.32
C PRO A 86 -11.06 -8.28 -12.17
N PHE A 87 -11.28 -7.69 -10.99
CA PHE A 87 -11.03 -6.28 -10.70
C PHE A 87 -9.77 -6.05 -9.87
N TRP A 88 -9.11 -7.13 -9.43
CA TRP A 88 -8.00 -7.11 -8.50
C TRP A 88 -8.34 -6.37 -7.21
N GLU A 89 -9.56 -6.54 -6.70
CA GLU A 89 -9.97 -6.02 -5.38
C GLU A 89 -9.66 -7.04 -4.27
N VAL A 90 -9.68 -8.33 -4.61
CA VAL A 90 -9.34 -9.44 -3.72
C VAL A 90 -8.43 -10.44 -4.43
N VAL A 91 -7.43 -10.94 -3.70
CA VAL A 91 -6.57 -12.06 -4.11
C VAL A 91 -6.54 -13.13 -3.04
N GLU A 92 -6.28 -14.37 -3.44
CA GLU A 92 -5.97 -15.46 -2.51
C GLU A 92 -4.55 -15.95 -2.70
N LEU A 93 -3.87 -16.18 -1.58
CA LEU A 93 -2.53 -16.72 -1.53
C LEU A 93 -2.53 -18.06 -0.80
N SER A 94 -2.09 -19.11 -1.49
CA SER A 94 -1.79 -20.39 -0.88
C SER A 94 -0.38 -20.39 -0.29
N THR A 95 -0.29 -20.65 1.01
CA THR A 95 0.96 -20.87 1.75
C THR A 95 0.97 -22.27 2.35
N PRO A 96 2.11 -22.74 2.92
CA PRO A 96 2.13 -24.02 3.65
C PRO A 96 1.12 -24.10 4.81
N ASP A 97 0.72 -22.96 5.36
CA ASP A 97 -0.26 -22.88 6.46
C ASP A 97 -1.71 -22.85 5.97
N GLY A 98 -1.93 -22.88 4.64
CA GLY A 98 -3.24 -22.85 4.00
C GLY A 98 -3.44 -21.65 3.08
N THR A 99 -4.65 -21.54 2.52
CA THR A 99 -5.04 -20.43 1.65
C THR A 99 -5.65 -19.30 2.47
N LYS A 100 -5.24 -18.05 2.19
CA LYS A 100 -5.79 -16.83 2.81
C LYS A 100 -6.19 -15.83 1.73
N SER A 101 -7.32 -15.15 1.96
CA SER A 101 -7.79 -14.07 1.09
C SER A 101 -7.35 -12.72 1.64
N PHE A 102 -6.95 -11.81 0.74
CA PHE A 102 -6.50 -10.47 1.06
C PHE A 102 -7.22 -9.45 0.18
N ALA A 103 -7.65 -8.34 0.79
CA ALA A 103 -8.09 -7.18 0.03
C ALA A 103 -6.87 -6.48 -0.60
N VAL A 104 -7.07 -5.85 -1.74
CA VAL A 104 -6.03 -5.14 -2.49
C VAL A 104 -6.35 -3.65 -2.50
N ASP A 105 -5.33 -2.82 -2.23
CA ASP A 105 -5.47 -1.38 -2.28
C ASP A 105 -5.96 -0.94 -3.66
N SER A 106 -6.98 -0.08 -3.68
CA SER A 106 -7.61 0.44 -4.89
C SER A 106 -6.64 1.05 -5.90
N MET A 107 -5.49 1.54 -5.45
CA MET A 107 -4.46 2.13 -6.31
C MET A 107 -3.41 1.10 -6.78
N ALA A 108 -3.40 -0.11 -6.21
CA ALA A 108 -2.50 -1.20 -6.59
C ALA A 108 -3.09 -2.08 -7.71
N GLY A 109 -4.37 -2.45 -7.61
CA GLY A 109 -4.99 -3.51 -8.41
C GLY A 109 -4.71 -3.49 -9.92
N SER A 110 -4.81 -2.32 -10.57
CA SER A 110 -4.59 -2.20 -12.03
C SER A 110 -3.21 -2.65 -12.51
N LYS A 111 -2.15 -2.49 -11.69
CA LYS A 111 -0.78 -2.89 -12.04
C LYS A 111 -0.58 -4.41 -11.97
N LEU A 112 -1.44 -5.11 -11.23
CA LEU A 112 -1.25 -6.50 -10.86
C LEU A 112 -1.86 -7.47 -11.88
N SER A 113 -2.70 -6.98 -12.79
CA SER A 113 -3.38 -7.73 -13.86
C SER A 113 -2.49 -8.51 -14.85
N VAL A 114 -1.17 -8.33 -14.75
CA VAL A 114 -0.17 -9.09 -15.52
C VAL A 114 0.16 -10.45 -14.90
N LEU A 115 -0.15 -10.66 -13.62
CA LEU A 115 0.14 -11.90 -12.90
C LEU A 115 -0.92 -12.96 -13.20
N LYS A 116 -0.52 -14.22 -13.14
CA LYS A 116 -1.40 -15.38 -13.42
C LYS A 116 -1.62 -16.20 -12.16
N GLU A 117 -2.83 -16.69 -11.97
CA GLU A 117 -3.09 -17.76 -11.00
C GLU A 117 -2.13 -18.94 -11.21
N GLY A 118 -1.71 -19.55 -10.10
CA GLY A 118 -0.66 -20.57 -10.04
C GLY A 118 0.77 -20.02 -10.00
N SER A 119 0.98 -18.70 -10.11
CA SER A 119 2.32 -18.11 -10.09
C SER A 119 2.84 -17.96 -8.65
N PRO A 120 4.13 -18.28 -8.39
CA PRO A 120 4.75 -17.96 -7.12
C PRO A 120 4.96 -16.45 -7.01
N VAL A 121 4.50 -15.86 -5.91
CA VAL A 121 4.52 -14.41 -5.70
C VAL A 121 4.89 -14.07 -4.26
N ARG A 122 5.29 -12.83 -4.06
CA ARG A 122 5.44 -12.19 -2.76
C ARG A 122 4.48 -11.02 -2.68
N LEU A 123 3.51 -11.10 -1.77
CA LEU A 123 2.64 -9.98 -1.43
C LEU A 123 3.40 -9.03 -0.52
N GLU A 124 3.23 -7.73 -0.76
CA GLU A 124 3.59 -6.66 0.14
C GLU A 124 2.31 -6.09 0.75
N LEU A 125 2.23 -6.14 2.08
CA LEU A 125 1.05 -5.80 2.86
C LEU A 125 1.33 -4.55 3.69
N ASP A 126 0.40 -3.60 3.70
CA ASP A 126 0.44 -2.50 4.65
C ASP A 126 0.14 -2.98 6.09
N GLU A 127 0.23 -2.08 7.07
CA GLU A 127 0.02 -2.43 8.48
C GLU A 127 -1.38 -2.97 8.82
N ASP A 128 -2.36 -2.77 7.92
CA ASP A 128 -3.73 -3.25 8.01
C ASP A 128 -3.94 -4.60 7.31
N ASN A 129 -2.87 -5.23 6.83
CA ASN A 129 -2.88 -6.46 6.03
C ASN A 129 -3.56 -6.31 4.65
N MET A 130 -3.59 -5.10 4.08
CA MET A 130 -4.06 -4.87 2.71
C MET A 130 -2.90 -4.97 1.73
N VAL A 131 -3.11 -5.65 0.60
CA VAL A 131 -2.10 -5.80 -0.45
C VAL A 131 -1.89 -4.47 -1.15
N ILE A 132 -0.65 -3.99 -1.12
CA ILE A 132 -0.25 -2.71 -1.75
C ILE A 132 0.67 -2.94 -2.96
N ASP A 133 1.32 -4.10 -3.03
CA ASP A 133 2.04 -4.55 -4.21
C ASP A 133 2.17 -6.09 -4.25
N ILE A 134 2.44 -6.63 -5.45
CA ILE A 134 2.73 -8.06 -5.63
C ILE A 134 3.92 -8.22 -6.56
N HIS A 135 4.95 -8.90 -6.06
CA HIS A 135 6.17 -9.18 -6.79
C HIS A 135 6.21 -10.63 -7.28
N PRO A 136 6.61 -10.90 -8.54
CA PRO A 136 6.94 -12.26 -8.97
C PRO A 136 8.08 -12.82 -8.10
N ASN A 137 7.94 -14.05 -7.62
CA ASN A 137 9.00 -14.72 -6.87
C ASN A 137 9.77 -15.63 -7.84
N HIS A 138 10.86 -15.10 -8.41
CA HIS A 138 11.77 -15.81 -9.31
C HIS A 138 12.73 -16.73 -8.55
#